data_AF-A0AAU0NYL8-F1
#
_entry.id   AF-A0AAU0NYL8-F1
#
_cell.length_a   1.000
_cell.length_b   1.000
_cell.length_c   1.000
_cell.angle_alpha   90.00
_cell.angle_beta   90.00
_cell.angle_gamma   90.00
#
_symmetry.space_group_name_H-M   'P 1'
#
loop_
_entity.id
_entity.type
_entity.pdbx_description
1 polymer ?
#
loop_
_entity_poly.entity_id
_entity_poly.type
_entity_poly.pdbx_seq_one_letter_code
_entity_poly.pdbx_strand_id
1 'polypeptide(L)'
;MVNKKRLLQILLVGIFIILVTTTAFFKYNKEKNAAEIPKNKSKTVLAFTTYYYPDDKSSYNKMIQNAGSISSIATNTHTVDIKGNLSGNVPKQQTEYANSNKIKTLAMITNNFNGNN
;
A
#
# COMPACT_ATOMS: atom_id res chain seq x y z
N MET A 1 30.50 -40.65 -45.68
CA MET A 1 29.91 -41.26 -44.46
C MET A 1 30.19 -40.36 -43.26
N VAL A 2 29.16 -39.81 -42.60
CA VAL A 2 29.34 -39.07 -41.33
C VAL A 2 29.40 -40.08 -40.18
N ASN A 3 30.48 -40.06 -39.40
CA ASN A 3 30.62 -40.96 -38.23
C ASN A 3 29.60 -40.56 -37.14
N LYS A 4 29.03 -41.55 -36.44
CA LYS A 4 28.07 -41.39 -35.34
C LYS A 4 28.47 -40.31 -34.32
N LYS A 5 29.77 -40.17 -33.97
CA LYS A 5 30.24 -39.11 -33.06
C LYS A 5 30.06 -37.70 -33.65
N ARG A 6 30.33 -37.52 -34.94
CA ARG A 6 30.17 -36.25 -35.66
C ARG A 6 28.69 -35.93 -35.88
N LEU A 7 27.85 -36.94 -36.10
CA LEU A 7 26.40 -36.80 -36.17
C LEU A 7 25.80 -36.33 -34.84
N LEU A 8 26.27 -36.90 -33.72
CA LEU A 8 25.82 -36.51 -32.38
C LEU A 8 26.22 -35.07 -32.02
N GLN A 9 27.43 -34.63 -32.39
CA GLN A 9 27.87 -33.25 -32.17
C GLN A 9 27.04 -32.24 -32.96
N ILE A 10 26.72 -32.52 -34.22
CA ILE A 10 25.88 -31.65 -35.05
C ILE A 10 24.47 -31.54 -34.45
N LEU A 11 23.92 -32.64 -33.95
CA LEU A 11 22.61 -32.65 -33.29
C LEU A 11 22.61 -31.79 -32.01
N LEU A 12 23.63 -31.94 -31.17
CA LEU A 12 23.78 -31.19 -29.92
C LEU A 12 23.94 -29.68 -30.16
N VAL A 13 24.71 -29.29 -31.16
CA VAL A 13 24.87 -27.87 -31.56
C VAL A 13 23.55 -27.31 -32.07
N GLY A 14 22.79 -28.07 -32.88
CA GLY A 14 21.47 -27.67 -33.34
C GLY A 14 20.48 -27.43 -32.20
N ILE A 15 20.43 -28.34 -31.22
CA ILE A 15 19.58 -28.20 -30.03
C ILE A 15 19.96 -26.96 -29.21
N PHE A 16 21.27 -26.71 -29.04
CA PHE A 16 21.74 -25.55 -28.29
C PHE A 16 21.35 -24.22 -28.95
N ILE A 17 21.47 -24.12 -30.28
CA ILE A 17 21.07 -22.92 -31.03
C ILE A 17 19.56 -22.67 -30.88
N ILE A 18 18.74 -23.72 -30.96
CA ILE A 18 17.28 -23.62 -30.77
C ILE A 18 16.95 -23.15 -29.34
N LEU A 19 17.64 -23.67 -28.32
CA LEU A 19 17.41 -23.28 -26.93
C LEU A 19 17.78 -21.81 -26.67
N VAL A 20 18.91 -21.34 -27.23
CA VAL A 20 19.34 -19.95 -27.06
C VAL A 20 18.40 -18.98 -27.78
N THR A 21 17.99 -19.30 -29.01
CA THR A 21 17.07 -18.45 -29.80
C THR A 21 15.68 -18.38 -29.19
N THR A 22 15.14 -19.49 -28.68
CA THR A 22 13.84 -19.50 -28.00
C THR A 22 13.85 -18.71 -26.70
N THR A 23 14.86 -18.88 -25.85
CA THR A 23 14.99 -18.11 -24.60
C THR A 23 15.14 -16.61 -24.84
N ALA A 24 15.93 -16.21 -25.85
CA ALA A 24 16.04 -14.81 -26.26
C ALA A 24 14.70 -14.25 -26.78
N PHE A 25 13.97 -15.02 -27.60
CA PHE A 25 12.66 -14.63 -28.12
C PHE A 25 11.61 -14.47 -27.00
N PHE A 26 11.59 -15.38 -26.02
CA PHE A 26 10.72 -15.27 -24.85
C PHE A 26 11.05 -14.06 -23.99
N LYS A 27 12.34 -13.78 -23.74
CA LYS A 27 12.77 -12.60 -22.99
C LYS A 27 12.38 -11.31 -23.71
N TYR A 28 12.67 -11.22 -25.01
CA TYR A 28 12.32 -10.07 -25.85
C TYR A 28 10.81 -9.81 -25.86
N ASN A 29 9.99 -10.86 -26.03
CA ASN A 29 8.53 -10.69 -26.00
C ASN A 29 8.00 -10.36 -24.59
N LYS A 30 8.61 -10.86 -23.52
CA LYS A 30 8.25 -10.49 -22.15
C LYS A 30 8.56 -9.01 -21.88
N GLU A 31 9.69 -8.51 -22.35
CA GLU A 31 10.11 -7.12 -22.18
C GLU A 31 9.32 -6.16 -23.08
N LYS A 32 9.02 -6.55 -24.32
CA LYS A 32 8.24 -5.74 -25.27
C LYS A 32 6.73 -5.72 -24.96
N ASN A 33 6.17 -6.82 -24.47
CA ASN A 33 4.74 -6.92 -24.10
C ASN A 33 4.49 -6.64 -22.61
N ALA A 34 5.53 -6.38 -21.81
CA ALA A 34 5.35 -5.66 -20.57
C ALA A 34 4.97 -4.22 -20.94
N ALA A 35 3.71 -4.01 -21.29
CA ALA A 35 3.14 -2.68 -21.40
C ALA A 35 3.60 -1.89 -20.17
N GLU A 36 4.20 -0.72 -20.39
CA GLU A 36 4.42 0.23 -19.32
C GLU A 36 3.04 0.60 -18.78
N ILE A 37 2.53 -0.18 -17.82
CA ILE A 37 1.36 0.20 -17.05
C ILE A 37 1.81 1.52 -16.43
N PRO A 38 1.18 2.66 -16.78
CA PRO A 38 1.56 3.93 -16.20
C PRO A 38 1.52 3.70 -14.70
N LYS A 39 2.68 3.82 -14.05
CA LYS A 39 2.83 3.68 -12.61
C LYS A 39 2.07 4.85 -12.03
N ASN A 40 0.75 4.69 -11.90
CA ASN A 40 -0.14 5.68 -11.33
C ASN A 40 0.45 5.96 -9.96
N LYS A 41 1.06 7.15 -9.79
CA LYS A 41 1.63 7.54 -8.51
C LYS A 41 0.48 7.49 -7.53
N SER A 42 0.46 6.46 -6.69
CA SER A 42 -0.54 6.28 -5.65
C SER A 42 -0.64 7.58 -4.88
N LYS A 43 -1.78 8.27 -4.98
CA LYS A 43 -2.02 9.48 -4.21
C LYS A 43 -2.04 9.10 -2.73
N THR A 44 -1.46 9.94 -1.89
CA THR A 44 -1.62 9.80 -0.44
C THR A 44 -2.95 10.43 -0.06
N VAL A 45 -3.84 9.65 0.55
CA VAL A 45 -5.15 10.11 1.02
C VAL A 45 -5.15 10.12 2.54
N LEU A 46 -5.28 11.31 3.12
CA LEU A 46 -5.43 11.53 4.56
C LEU A 46 -6.91 11.75 4.88
N ALA A 47 -7.50 10.87 5.69
CA ALA A 47 -8.87 11.02 6.18
C ALA A 47 -8.87 11.56 7.61
N PHE A 48 -9.64 12.62 7.87
CA PHE A 48 -9.92 13.07 9.22
C PHE A 48 -11.07 12.27 9.80
N THR A 49 -10.85 11.72 10.99
CA THR A 49 -11.84 10.88 11.67
C THR A 49 -12.18 11.48 13.03
N THR A 50 -13.44 11.38 13.43
CA THR A 50 -13.93 11.88 14.72
C THR A 50 -14.32 10.70 15.60
N TYR A 51 -14.32 10.95 16.91
CA TYR A 51 -14.85 10.04 17.92
C TYR A 51 -15.38 10.89 19.07
N TYR A 52 -16.71 11.01 19.17
CA TYR A 52 -17.34 11.86 20.17
C TYR A 52 -17.72 11.07 21.44
N TYR A 53 -18.22 9.85 21.28
CA TYR A 53 -18.59 8.94 22.37
C TYR A 53 -18.62 7.48 21.87
N PRO A 54 -18.57 6.47 22.75
CA PRO A 54 -18.39 5.06 22.34
C PRO A 54 -19.40 4.50 21.34
N ASP A 55 -20.64 5.00 21.37
CA ASP A 55 -21.72 4.53 20.49
C ASP A 55 -21.77 5.25 19.14
N ASP A 56 -21.07 6.38 18.97
CA ASP A 56 -20.96 7.05 17.68
C ASP A 56 -19.95 6.33 16.77
N LYS A 57 -20.48 5.49 15.88
CA LYS A 57 -19.72 4.73 14.89
C LYS A 57 -19.74 5.37 13.50
N SER A 58 -20.29 6.57 13.34
CA SER A 58 -20.49 7.19 12.02
C SER A 58 -19.17 7.35 11.25
N SER A 59 -18.16 7.96 11.87
CA SER A 59 -16.82 8.15 11.28
C SER A 59 -16.10 6.81 11.06
N TYR A 60 -16.18 5.89 12.02
CA TYR A 60 -15.61 4.54 11.92
C TYR A 60 -16.19 3.75 10.74
N ASN A 61 -17.50 3.77 10.56
CA ASN A 61 -18.17 3.06 9.46
C ASN A 61 -17.76 3.61 8.09
N LYS A 62 -17.61 4.94 7.97
CA LYS A 62 -17.14 5.57 6.73
C LYS A 62 -15.66 5.29 6.46
N MET A 63 -14.84 5.22 7.50
CA MET A 63 -13.44 4.79 7.38
C MET A 63 -13.34 3.36 6.85
N ILE A 64 -14.13 2.41 7.39
CA ILE A 64 -14.15 1.01 6.92
C ILE A 64 -14.58 0.93 5.45
N GLN A 65 -15.69 1.60 5.09
CA GLN A 65 -16.25 1.59 3.74
C GLN A 65 -15.25 2.09 2.68
N ASN A 66 -14.29 2.93 3.08
CA ASN A 66 -13.32 3.55 2.18
C ASN A 66 -11.87 3.08 2.44
N ALA A 67 -11.67 2.03 3.23
CA ALA A 67 -10.33 1.62 3.69
C ALA A 67 -9.33 1.39 2.55
N GLY A 68 -9.79 0.83 1.42
CA GLY A 68 -8.93 0.58 0.25
C GLY A 68 -8.42 1.85 -0.45
N SER A 69 -9.01 3.01 -0.17
CA SER A 69 -8.66 4.30 -0.76
C SER A 69 -7.90 5.21 0.20
N ILE A 70 -7.75 4.83 1.47
CA ILE A 70 -7.17 5.67 2.52
C ILE A 70 -5.72 5.23 2.76
N SER A 71 -4.78 6.18 2.74
CA SER A 71 -3.38 5.93 3.10
C SER A 71 -3.11 6.18 4.57
N SER A 72 -3.81 7.15 5.17
CA SER A 72 -3.65 7.53 6.57
C SER A 72 -4.94 8.09 7.16
N ILE A 73 -5.11 7.93 8.47
CA ILE A 73 -6.13 8.63 9.24
C ILE A 73 -5.50 9.60 10.22
N ALA A 74 -6.18 10.71 10.49
CA ALA A 74 -5.90 11.61 11.60
C ALA A 74 -7.13 11.66 12.53
N THR A 75 -6.95 11.28 13.80
CA THR A 75 -8.06 11.18 14.76
C THR A 75 -8.24 12.51 15.51
N ASN A 76 -9.32 13.24 15.22
CA ASN A 76 -9.73 14.45 15.93
C ASN A 76 -10.31 14.11 17.30
N THR A 77 -9.42 13.90 18.26
CA THR A 77 -9.77 13.35 19.59
C THR A 77 -8.93 13.92 20.71
N HIS A 78 -7.92 14.73 20.38
CA HIS A 78 -7.00 15.32 21.33
C HIS A 78 -7.07 16.84 21.23
N THR A 79 -6.95 17.48 22.38
CA THR A 79 -6.83 18.92 22.52
C THR A 79 -5.61 19.28 23.34
N VAL A 80 -5.08 20.48 23.12
CA VAL A 80 -4.08 21.11 23.97
C VAL A 80 -4.65 22.37 24.60
N ASP A 81 -4.45 22.56 25.90
CA ASP A 81 -4.89 23.75 26.63
C ASP A 81 -3.85 24.89 26.59
N ILE A 82 -4.18 26.05 27.18
CA ILE A 82 -3.28 27.23 27.23
C ILE A 82 -1.99 27.01 28.05
N LYS A 83 -1.95 25.95 28.86
CA LYS A 83 -0.78 25.57 29.67
C LYS A 83 0.06 24.49 28.97
N GLY A 84 -0.36 24.02 27.81
CA GLY A 84 0.30 22.94 27.06
C GLY A 84 -0.10 21.54 27.52
N ASN A 85 -1.13 21.38 28.36
CA ASN A 85 -1.61 20.07 28.75
C ASN A 85 -2.39 19.42 27.61
N LEU A 86 -2.08 18.15 27.33
CA LEU A 86 -2.79 17.34 26.35
C LEU A 86 -3.94 16.57 27.02
N SER A 87 -5.13 16.62 26.45
CA SER A 87 -6.29 15.85 26.87
C SER A 87 -6.96 15.18 25.68
N GLY A 88 -7.62 14.05 25.88
CA GLY A 88 -8.28 13.32 24.80
C GLY A 88 -8.34 11.82 25.05
N ASN A 89 -9.09 11.12 24.20
CA ASN A 89 -9.23 9.67 24.26
C ASN A 89 -8.75 9.05 22.95
N VAL A 90 -7.99 7.96 23.04
CA VAL A 90 -7.59 7.19 21.86
C VAL A 90 -8.79 6.36 21.37
N PRO A 91 -9.26 6.55 20.12
CA PRO A 91 -10.36 5.77 19.59
C PRO A 91 -9.88 4.37 19.18
N LYS A 92 -9.74 3.48 20.17
CA LYS A 92 -9.08 2.17 20.05
C LYS A 92 -9.56 1.35 18.85
N GLN A 93 -10.88 1.26 18.65
CA GLN A 93 -11.44 0.49 17.54
C GLN A 93 -11.05 1.06 16.15
N GLN A 94 -10.97 2.40 16.01
CA GLN A 94 -10.54 3.05 14.77
C GLN A 94 -9.05 2.82 14.51
N THR A 95 -8.21 3.01 15.53
CA THR A 95 -6.75 2.85 15.39
C THR A 95 -6.35 1.41 15.15
N GLU A 96 -6.98 0.45 15.82
CA GLU A 96 -6.75 -0.99 15.60
C GLU A 96 -7.13 -1.41 14.19
N TYR A 97 -8.35 -1.06 13.72
CA TYR A 97 -8.77 -1.39 12.36
C TYR A 97 -7.83 -0.78 11.31
N ALA A 98 -7.46 0.50 11.47
CA ALA A 98 -6.56 1.18 10.54
C ALA A 98 -5.20 0.48 10.46
N ASN A 99 -4.60 0.18 11.61
CA ASN A 99 -3.31 -0.51 11.68
C ASN A 99 -3.37 -1.91 11.05
N SER A 100 -4.42 -2.69 11.32
CA SER A 100 -4.63 -4.01 10.71
C SER A 100 -4.79 -3.94 9.19
N ASN A 101 -5.24 -2.80 8.64
CA ASN A 101 -5.41 -2.58 7.20
C ASN A 101 -4.27 -1.77 6.56
N LYS A 102 -3.13 -1.63 7.24
CA LYS A 102 -1.94 -0.89 6.76
C LYS A 102 -2.24 0.60 6.48
N ILE A 103 -3.23 1.16 7.16
CA ILE A 103 -3.56 2.59 7.13
C ILE A 103 -2.79 3.26 8.28
N LYS A 104 -1.94 4.24 7.97
CA LYS A 104 -1.14 4.94 8.99
C LYS A 104 -2.04 5.77 9.90
N THR A 105 -1.87 5.63 11.22
CA THR A 105 -2.61 6.41 12.23
C THR A 105 -1.83 7.63 12.69
N LEU A 106 -2.45 8.81 12.66
CA LEU A 106 -1.92 10.07 13.15
C LEU A 106 -2.85 10.63 14.25
N ALA A 107 -2.29 11.29 15.26
CA ALA A 107 -3.06 12.06 16.22
C ALA A 107 -3.29 13.47 15.66
N MET A 108 -4.55 13.91 15.60
CA MET A 108 -4.86 15.32 15.38
C MET A 108 -5.08 15.99 16.73
N ILE A 109 -4.30 17.04 16.99
CA ILE A 109 -4.35 17.83 18.21
C ILE A 109 -4.92 19.19 17.83
N THR A 110 -6.00 19.60 18.49
CA THR A 110 -6.63 20.91 18.28
C THR A 110 -6.45 21.80 19.51
N ASN A 111 -6.38 23.11 19.31
CA ASN A 111 -6.27 24.03 20.43
C ASN A 111 -7.64 24.17 21.11
N ASN A 112 -7.69 23.96 22.43
CA ASN A 112 -8.86 24.30 23.23
C ASN A 112 -8.64 25.69 23.86
N PHE A 113 -9.19 26.72 23.22
CA PHE A 113 -9.07 28.11 23.67
C PHE A 113 -10.02 28.48 24.80
N ASN A 114 -10.93 27.59 25.19
CA ASN A 114 -11.89 27.91 26.23
C ASN A 114 -11.24 27.71 27.61
N GLY A 115 -10.72 28.82 28.16
CA GLY A 115 -9.99 28.90 29.43
C GLY A 115 -10.86 28.80 30.69
N ASN A 116 -11.95 28.04 30.66
CA ASN A 116 -12.76 27.78 31.84
C ASN A 116 -12.36 26.44 32.45
N ASN A 117 -11.28 26.46 33.25
CA ASN A 117 -11.05 25.46 34.29
C ASN A 117 -11.83 25.86 35.53
#